data_AF-A0A662GFE5-F1
#
_entry.id   AF-A0A662GFE5-F1
#
_cell.length_a   1.000
_cell.length_b   1.000
_cell.length_c   1.000
_cell.angle_alpha   90.00
_cell.angle_beta   90.00
_cell.angle_gamma   90.00
#
_symmetry.space_group_name_H-M   'P 1'
#
loop_
_entity.id
_entity.type
_entity.pdbx_description
1 polymer ?
#
loop_
_entity_poly.entity_id
_entity_poly.type
_entity_poly.pdbx_seq_one_letter_code
_entity_poly.pdbx_strand_id
1 'polypeptide(L)'
;MRLLIILIIVGLVAVAAVAAIFFLFLKPSEEWAIEVTPSDEIVIKGPVGRVAKKQVFIKCLKGDEVKINVIISKIAQAFVKPKSLTLNEGELGKTTLIVKISKLGEQKGVLIIVYGEKKEEIPVKVIGLPTPSEEEEQKKKEHKEGKEQPSGEIPGMGWLNFTIIADVKITGSTSGTLMGTPPTTYESRFTTTYTYVWIFYLTKKGEVSDSTLYAGWVELKEVSIACTDRYYYQLTESPELKAEVTVTVNGCINKLPEGQSLSTSIEAVIDREGRIVHIKFGDPEWYLGDIQGTQVSVVQTPEKTVSGTTSVTEDFWLTAIPIEALINTLKPKIGDKAQGIVNTNTEEYPTLLGQYYLCDPKVPQPITISGSLEIIKI
;
A
#
# COMPACT_ATOMS: atom_id res chain seq x y z
N MET A 1 20.43 -54.68 -60.43
CA MET A 1 21.10 -53.37 -60.29
C MET A 1 20.12 -52.19 -60.37
N ARG A 2 19.24 -52.11 -61.40
CA ARG A 2 18.24 -51.01 -61.53
C ARG A 2 17.27 -50.85 -60.36
N LEU A 3 16.74 -51.95 -59.80
CA LEU A 3 15.77 -51.90 -58.69
C LEU A 3 16.37 -51.34 -57.38
N LEU A 4 17.65 -51.61 -57.13
CA LEU A 4 18.37 -51.20 -55.93
C LEU A 4 18.69 -49.69 -55.97
N ILE A 5 18.98 -49.16 -57.16
CA ILE A 5 19.15 -47.72 -57.40
C ILE A 5 17.83 -46.97 -57.15
N ILE A 6 16.70 -47.52 -57.61
CA ILE A 6 15.37 -46.91 -57.39
C ILE A 6 15.04 -46.87 -55.90
N LEU A 7 15.30 -47.95 -55.15
CA LEU A 7 15.07 -47.99 -53.70
C LEU A 7 15.93 -46.98 -52.93
N ILE A 8 17.18 -46.77 -53.34
CA ILE A 8 18.06 -45.75 -52.75
C ILE A 8 17.52 -44.34 -53.00
N ILE A 9 17.06 -44.05 -54.22
CA ILE A 9 16.49 -42.75 -54.57
C ILE A 9 15.21 -42.49 -53.76
N VAL A 10 14.31 -43.48 -53.66
CA VAL A 10 13.08 -43.36 -52.87
C VAL A 10 13.40 -43.15 -51.38
N GLY A 11 14.39 -43.85 -50.84
CA GLY A 11 14.86 -43.65 -49.47
C GLY A 11 15.41 -42.25 -49.22
N LEU A 12 16.21 -41.71 -50.14
CA LEU A 12 16.75 -40.35 -50.06
C LEU A 12 15.66 -39.28 -50.12
N VAL A 13 14.66 -39.46 -51.00
CA VAL A 13 13.52 -38.53 -51.10
C VAL A 13 12.67 -38.57 -49.83
N ALA A 14 12.47 -39.75 -49.24
CA ALA A 14 11.74 -39.87 -47.97
C ALA A 14 12.47 -39.17 -46.81
N VAL A 15 13.80 -39.32 -46.71
CA VAL A 15 14.59 -38.64 -45.67
C VAL A 15 14.59 -37.13 -45.87
N ALA A 16 14.72 -36.65 -47.11
CA ALA A 16 14.64 -35.23 -47.42
C ALA A 16 13.25 -34.65 -47.12
N ALA A 17 12.18 -35.39 -47.42
CA ALA A 17 10.81 -34.98 -47.09
C ALA A 17 10.58 -34.93 -45.57
N VAL A 18 11.06 -35.91 -44.81
CA VAL A 18 10.96 -35.90 -43.34
C VAL A 18 11.77 -34.74 -42.75
N ALA A 19 12.97 -34.47 -43.26
CA ALA A 19 13.78 -33.33 -42.82
C ALA A 19 13.12 -31.98 -43.16
N ALA A 20 12.53 -31.84 -44.34
CA ALA A 20 11.78 -30.64 -44.74
C ALA A 20 10.52 -30.43 -43.90
N ILE A 21 9.80 -31.50 -43.57
CA ILE A 21 8.66 -31.46 -42.64
C ILE A 21 9.14 -31.04 -41.24
N PHE A 22 10.24 -31.60 -40.74
CA PHE A 22 10.82 -31.21 -39.46
C PHE A 22 11.21 -29.71 -39.43
N PHE A 23 11.76 -29.19 -40.53
CA PHE A 23 12.07 -27.77 -40.70
C PHE A 23 10.83 -26.86 -40.81
N LEU A 24 9.73 -27.35 -41.39
CA LEU A 24 8.45 -26.61 -41.46
C LEU A 24 7.76 -26.51 -40.09
N PHE A 25 7.95 -27.50 -39.21
CA PHE A 25 7.40 -27.49 -37.85
C PHE A 25 8.29 -26.77 -36.83
N LEU A 26 9.59 -26.63 -37.10
CA LEU A 26 10.49 -25.72 -36.39
C LEU A 26 10.32 -24.30 -36.96
N LYS A 27 9.21 -23.64 -36.63
CA LYS A 27 9.18 -22.18 -36.75
C LYS A 27 10.38 -21.64 -35.95
N PRO A 28 11.22 -20.75 -36.52
CA PRO A 28 12.18 -20.02 -35.71
C PRO A 28 11.38 -19.39 -34.56
N SER A 29 11.86 -19.51 -33.32
CA SER A 29 11.23 -18.84 -32.19
C SER A 29 11.03 -17.38 -32.58
N GLU A 30 9.77 -16.96 -32.75
CA GLU A 30 9.48 -15.58 -33.11
C GLU A 30 10.17 -14.70 -32.07
N GLU A 31 11.08 -13.86 -32.53
CA GLU A 31 11.89 -13.08 -31.62
C GLU A 31 11.00 -12.03 -30.97
N TRP A 32 10.60 -12.28 -29.73
CA TRP A 32 9.81 -11.35 -28.95
C TRP A 32 10.64 -10.09 -28.64
N ALA A 33 9.98 -8.95 -28.77
CA ALA A 33 10.55 -7.65 -28.45
C ALA A 33 9.50 -6.80 -27.74
N ILE A 34 9.90 -6.18 -26.64
CA ILE A 34 9.07 -5.21 -25.91
C ILE A 34 9.81 -3.88 -25.79
N GLU A 35 9.07 -2.84 -25.48
CA GLU A 35 9.59 -1.53 -25.09
C GLU A 35 8.97 -1.13 -23.76
N VAL A 36 9.78 -0.68 -22.81
CA VAL A 36 9.31 -0.30 -21.47
C VAL A 36 9.55 1.18 -21.22
N THR A 37 8.52 1.85 -20.71
CA THR A 37 8.56 3.27 -20.35
C THR A 37 8.15 3.48 -18.89
N PRO A 38 8.98 4.12 -18.05
CA PRO A 38 10.33 4.62 -18.34
C PRO A 38 11.37 3.48 -18.43
N SER A 39 12.36 3.63 -19.32
CA SER A 39 13.41 2.64 -19.58
C SER A 39 14.66 2.79 -18.71
N ASP A 40 15.00 4.02 -18.32
CA ASP A 40 16.35 4.33 -17.80
C ASP A 40 16.43 4.28 -16.27
N GLU A 41 15.50 4.95 -15.59
CA GLU A 41 15.39 4.94 -14.12
C GLU A 41 13.97 5.32 -13.70
N ILE A 42 13.46 4.65 -12.68
CA ILE A 42 12.22 5.02 -11.99
C ILE A 42 12.57 5.73 -10.69
N VAL A 43 12.36 7.04 -10.65
CA VAL A 43 12.52 7.83 -9.41
C VAL A 43 11.16 8.05 -8.75
N ILE A 44 11.08 7.68 -7.47
CA ILE A 44 9.94 7.87 -6.59
C ILE A 44 10.40 8.71 -5.41
N LYS A 45 9.77 9.86 -5.16
CA LYS A 45 10.10 10.77 -4.07
C LYS A 45 8.84 11.15 -3.30
N GLY A 46 8.90 11.11 -1.97
CA GLY A 46 7.76 11.47 -1.12
C GLY A 46 8.11 11.37 0.37
N PRO A 47 7.21 11.81 1.26
CA PRO A 47 7.41 11.71 2.70
C PRO A 47 7.55 10.25 3.17
N VAL A 48 8.33 10.03 4.23
CA VAL A 48 8.40 8.72 4.90
C VAL A 48 7.03 8.35 5.45
N GLY A 49 6.70 7.06 5.39
CA GLY A 49 5.39 6.50 5.73
C GLY A 49 4.37 6.59 4.59
N ARG A 50 4.62 7.39 3.54
CA ARG A 50 3.70 7.47 2.39
C ARG A 50 3.97 6.39 1.37
N VAL A 51 2.92 6.00 0.66
CA VAL A 51 3.01 5.15 -0.51
C VAL A 51 2.96 5.99 -1.76
N ALA A 52 3.86 5.70 -2.68
CA ALA A 52 3.89 6.31 -3.99
C ALA A 52 3.71 5.24 -5.07
N LYS A 53 2.99 5.63 -6.12
CA LYS A 53 2.70 4.80 -7.28
C LYS A 53 3.40 5.36 -8.51
N LYS A 54 4.05 4.50 -9.28
CA LYS A 54 4.60 4.83 -10.58
C LYS A 54 4.08 3.87 -11.63
N GLN A 55 3.46 4.41 -12.67
CA GLN A 55 3.02 3.61 -13.81
C GLN A 55 4.23 3.27 -14.69
N VAL A 56 4.27 2.03 -15.14
CA VAL A 56 5.24 1.49 -16.08
C VAL A 56 4.43 0.92 -17.24
N PHE A 57 4.71 1.45 -18.42
CA PHE A 57 4.05 1.05 -19.66
C PHE A 57 4.94 0.08 -20.40
N ILE A 58 4.33 -0.99 -20.93
CA ILE A 58 5.05 -2.05 -21.63
C ILE A 58 4.37 -2.24 -22.97
N LYS A 59 5.05 -1.91 -24.06
CA LYS A 59 4.54 -2.04 -25.41
C LYS A 59 5.12 -3.30 -26.05
N CYS A 60 4.28 -4.16 -26.60
CA CYS A 60 4.76 -5.28 -27.41
C CYS A 60 5.13 -4.77 -28.81
N LEU A 61 6.41 -4.86 -29.17
CA LEU A 61 6.89 -4.46 -30.49
C LEU A 61 6.81 -5.59 -31.50
N LYS A 62 6.92 -6.86 -31.05
CA LYS A 62 6.92 -8.03 -31.91
C LYS A 62 6.53 -9.29 -31.15
N GLY A 63 5.65 -10.10 -31.75
CA GLY A 63 5.21 -11.39 -31.24
C GLY A 63 3.77 -11.38 -30.72
N ASP A 64 3.11 -12.53 -30.80
CA ASP A 64 1.74 -12.75 -30.31
C ASP A 64 1.72 -13.52 -28.99
N GLU A 65 0.71 -13.24 -28.15
CA GLU A 65 0.55 -13.83 -26.81
C GLU A 65 1.81 -13.74 -25.92
N VAL A 66 2.56 -12.64 -26.03
CA VAL A 66 3.81 -12.42 -25.26
C VAL A 66 3.49 -12.34 -23.77
N LYS A 67 3.93 -13.34 -23.01
CA LYS A 67 3.76 -13.41 -21.56
C LYS A 67 4.88 -12.64 -20.86
N ILE A 68 4.48 -11.62 -20.13
CA ILE A 68 5.38 -10.68 -19.45
C ILE A 68 5.17 -10.83 -17.95
N ASN A 69 6.25 -11.07 -17.21
CA ASN A 69 6.25 -11.08 -15.75
C ASN A 69 7.07 -9.91 -15.21
N VAL A 70 6.51 -9.19 -14.24
CA VAL A 70 7.11 -8.01 -13.65
C VAL A 70 7.39 -8.28 -12.18
N ILE A 71 8.62 -8.01 -11.76
CA ILE A 71 9.12 -8.28 -10.41
C ILE A 71 9.87 -7.03 -9.92
N ILE A 72 9.66 -6.63 -8.68
CA ILE A 72 10.49 -5.60 -8.03
C ILE A 72 11.42 -6.27 -7.03
N SER A 73 12.69 -5.84 -7.01
CA SER A 73 13.72 -6.39 -6.13
C SER A 73 14.47 -5.30 -5.38
N LYS A 74 15.03 -5.66 -4.22
CA LYS A 74 15.87 -4.82 -3.34
C LYS A 74 15.16 -3.59 -2.74
N ILE A 75 13.83 -3.49 -2.87
CA ILE A 75 13.00 -2.55 -2.11
C ILE A 75 12.01 -3.36 -1.27
N ALA A 76 12.22 -3.36 0.06
CA ALA A 76 11.52 -4.25 0.99
C ALA A 76 10.00 -4.03 1.05
N GLN A 77 9.54 -2.79 0.87
CA GLN A 77 8.12 -2.43 0.90
C GLN A 77 7.64 -1.95 -0.48
N ALA A 78 7.95 -2.72 -1.53
CA ALA A 78 7.50 -2.46 -2.89
C ALA A 78 6.89 -3.69 -3.55
N PHE A 79 5.91 -3.47 -4.41
CA PHE A 79 5.32 -4.50 -5.25
C PHE A 79 4.80 -3.90 -6.56
N VAL A 80 4.43 -4.76 -7.50
CA VAL A 80 3.91 -4.36 -8.82
C VAL A 80 2.56 -5.00 -9.08
N LYS A 81 1.66 -4.27 -9.75
CA LYS A 81 0.33 -4.76 -10.11
C LYS A 81 -0.13 -4.22 -11.47
N PRO A 82 -0.57 -5.10 -12.40
CA PRO A 82 -0.47 -6.57 -12.34
C PRO A 82 0.98 -7.06 -12.42
N LYS A 83 1.24 -8.25 -11.85
CA LYS A 83 2.55 -8.94 -11.91
C LYS A 83 2.76 -9.67 -13.24
N SER A 84 1.69 -9.98 -13.94
CA SER A 84 1.74 -10.69 -15.22
C SER A 84 0.80 -10.01 -16.21
N LEU A 85 1.26 -9.91 -17.46
CA LEU A 85 0.51 -9.38 -18.59
C LEU A 85 0.70 -10.34 -19.77
N THR A 86 -0.31 -10.45 -20.62
CA THR A 86 -0.19 -11.08 -21.93
C THR A 86 -0.54 -10.04 -22.97
N LEU A 87 0.36 -9.79 -23.92
CA LEU A 87 0.18 -8.76 -24.95
C LEU A 87 0.41 -9.35 -26.34
N ASN A 88 -0.38 -8.90 -27.31
CA ASN A 88 -0.13 -9.14 -28.73
C ASN A 88 0.67 -8.00 -29.36
N GLU A 89 1.17 -8.21 -30.57
CA GLU A 89 1.96 -7.21 -31.28
C GLU A 89 1.20 -5.87 -31.42
N GLY A 90 1.87 -4.78 -31.03
CA GLY A 90 1.30 -3.44 -31.05
C GLY A 90 0.49 -3.05 -29.80
N GLU A 91 0.17 -3.99 -28.91
CA GLU A 91 -0.58 -3.69 -27.69
C GLU A 91 0.28 -3.00 -26.63
N LEU A 92 -0.38 -2.17 -25.82
CA LEU A 92 0.21 -1.46 -24.70
C LEU A 92 -0.36 -1.99 -23.38
N GLY A 93 0.48 -2.69 -22.63
CA GLY A 93 0.20 -3.10 -21.26
C GLY A 93 0.61 -2.03 -20.25
N LYS A 94 -0.02 -2.07 -19.08
CA LYS A 94 0.30 -1.20 -17.95
C LYS A 94 0.49 -2.03 -16.70
N THR A 95 1.58 -1.75 -15.98
CA THR A 95 1.78 -2.18 -14.60
C THR A 95 2.05 -0.97 -13.71
N THR A 96 1.74 -1.09 -12.44
CA THR A 96 1.95 -0.03 -11.45
C THR A 96 2.92 -0.54 -10.41
N LEU A 97 4.07 0.11 -10.31
CA LEU A 97 4.99 -0.04 -9.19
C LEU A 97 4.43 0.75 -8.00
N ILE A 98 4.19 0.06 -6.90
CA ILE A 98 3.64 0.61 -5.67
C ILE A 98 4.71 0.45 -4.60
N VAL A 99 5.14 1.54 -3.99
CA VAL A 99 6.23 1.56 -3.01
C VAL A 99 5.82 2.33 -1.77
N LYS A 100 5.92 1.72 -0.59
CA LYS A 100 5.89 2.42 0.69
C LYS A 100 7.29 2.95 1.02
N ILE A 101 7.38 4.26 1.21
CA ILE A 101 8.61 4.96 1.51
C ILE A 101 8.90 4.77 3.01
N SER A 102 9.73 3.77 3.34
CA SER A 102 9.89 3.32 4.73
C SER A 102 10.97 4.02 5.54
N LYS A 103 11.85 4.81 4.90
CA LYS A 103 12.94 5.50 5.60
C LYS A 103 13.37 6.78 4.90
N LEU A 104 13.98 7.69 5.67
CA LEU A 104 14.61 8.90 5.15
C LEU A 104 15.79 8.55 4.25
N GLY A 105 16.02 9.39 3.24
CA GLY A 105 17.11 9.22 2.30
C GLY A 105 16.80 8.21 1.20
N GLU A 106 17.84 7.60 0.65
CA GLU A 106 17.75 6.83 -0.60
C GLU A 106 17.69 5.31 -0.37
N GLN A 107 16.76 4.66 -1.07
CA GLN A 107 16.72 3.21 -1.26
C GLN A 107 16.79 2.90 -2.76
N LYS A 108 17.70 2.00 -3.13
CA LYS A 108 17.90 1.56 -4.51
C LYS A 108 17.35 0.15 -4.71
N GLY A 109 16.61 -0.03 -5.79
CA GLY A 109 16.06 -1.30 -6.23
C GLY A 109 16.19 -1.49 -7.73
N VAL A 110 15.59 -2.57 -8.21
CA VAL A 110 15.52 -2.86 -9.65
C VAL A 110 14.15 -3.48 -9.96
N LEU A 111 13.51 -2.96 -11.00
CA LEU A 111 12.32 -3.53 -11.60
C LEU A 111 12.78 -4.47 -12.73
N ILE A 112 12.43 -5.74 -12.63
CA ILE A 112 12.82 -6.80 -13.56
C ILE A 112 11.58 -7.18 -14.37
N ILE A 113 11.68 -7.10 -15.68
CA ILE A 113 10.62 -7.48 -16.63
C ILE A 113 11.13 -8.68 -17.42
N VAL A 114 10.48 -9.82 -17.28
CA VAL A 114 10.85 -11.09 -17.90
C VAL A 114 9.84 -11.42 -18.99
N TYR A 115 10.32 -11.70 -20.20
CA TYR A 115 9.50 -12.10 -21.34
C TYR A 115 10.26 -13.14 -22.17
N GLY A 116 9.71 -14.34 -22.30
CA GLY A 116 10.41 -15.47 -22.89
C GLY A 116 11.71 -15.78 -22.13
N GLU A 117 12.83 -15.84 -22.84
CA GLU A 117 14.18 -16.01 -22.25
C GLU A 117 14.90 -14.68 -21.98
N LYS A 118 14.29 -13.55 -22.35
CA LYS A 118 14.86 -12.21 -22.20
C LYS A 118 14.42 -11.58 -20.87
N LYS A 119 15.25 -10.65 -20.36
CA LYS A 119 14.92 -9.81 -19.23
C LYS A 119 15.39 -8.37 -19.44
N GLU A 120 14.59 -7.43 -18.95
CA GLU A 120 14.95 -6.01 -18.85
C GLU A 120 14.99 -5.61 -17.38
N GLU A 121 16.03 -4.87 -17.00
CA GLU A 121 16.24 -4.41 -15.62
C GLU A 121 16.28 -2.89 -15.59
N ILE A 122 15.32 -2.29 -14.89
CA ILE A 122 15.17 -0.84 -14.78
C ILE A 122 15.51 -0.44 -13.34
N PRO A 123 16.56 0.37 -13.12
CA PRO A 123 16.88 0.91 -11.80
C PRO A 123 15.69 1.64 -11.17
N VAL A 124 15.45 1.39 -9.89
CA VAL A 124 14.42 2.08 -9.11
C VAL A 124 15.07 2.81 -7.96
N LYS A 125 14.78 4.09 -7.81
CA LYS A 125 15.29 4.95 -6.75
C LYS A 125 14.13 5.53 -5.95
N VAL A 126 14.09 5.21 -4.66
CA VAL A 126 13.07 5.69 -3.72
C VAL A 126 13.73 6.67 -2.76
N ILE A 127 13.21 7.89 -2.69
CA ILE A 127 13.77 8.98 -1.88
C ILE A 127 12.73 9.39 -0.83
N GLY A 128 13.02 9.06 0.43
CA GLY A 128 12.22 9.48 1.57
C GLY A 128 12.56 10.88 2.04
N LEU A 129 11.53 11.72 2.12
CA LEU A 129 11.57 13.07 2.68
C LEU A 129 11.01 13.07 4.10
N PRO A 130 11.43 14.03 4.95
CA PRO A 130 10.78 14.25 6.24
C PRO A 130 9.30 14.57 6.05
N THR A 131 8.48 14.13 7.01
CA THR A 131 7.06 14.44 7.06
C THR A 131 6.89 15.91 7.44
N PRO A 132 5.91 16.67 6.90
CA PRO A 132 5.78 18.12 7.12
C PRO A 132 5.62 18.57 8.59
N SER A 133 5.50 17.66 9.55
CA SER A 133 5.45 17.95 10.99
C SER A 133 6.81 17.83 11.71
N GLU A 134 7.84 17.24 11.09
CA GLU A 134 9.13 16.98 11.76
C GLU A 134 10.17 18.11 11.58
N GLU A 135 9.89 19.12 10.75
CA GLU A 135 10.83 20.23 10.50
C GLU A 135 11.00 21.18 11.71
N GLU A 136 10.11 21.14 12.71
CA GLU A 136 10.23 22.00 13.91
C GLU A 136 10.85 21.32 15.15
N GLU A 137 10.86 19.98 15.25
CA GLU A 137 11.43 19.28 16.41
C GLU A 137 12.85 18.74 16.21
N GLN A 138 13.26 18.41 14.97
CA GLN A 138 14.58 17.81 14.74
C GLN A 138 15.74 18.80 14.93
N LYS A 139 15.51 20.12 14.82
CA LYS A 139 16.55 21.13 15.08
C LYS A 139 16.83 21.39 16.57
N LYS A 140 16.13 20.74 17.51
CA LYS A 140 16.33 20.94 18.96
C LYS A 140 16.89 19.74 19.74
N LYS A 141 17.06 18.55 19.15
CA LYS A 141 17.48 17.34 19.90
C LYS A 141 18.84 16.74 19.54
N GLU A 142 19.59 17.29 18.57
CA GLU A 142 20.91 16.73 18.19
C GLU A 142 22.12 17.21 19.02
N HIS A 143 21.91 17.74 20.24
CA HIS A 143 23.01 17.98 21.17
C HIS A 143 22.69 17.41 22.55
N LYS A 144 22.97 16.12 22.73
CA LYS A 144 23.95 15.60 23.70
C LYS A 144 23.93 14.07 23.77
N GLU A 145 25.10 13.50 23.46
CA GLU A 145 25.75 12.33 24.10
C GLU A 145 24.91 11.03 24.17
N GLY A 146 25.24 9.97 23.44
CA GLY A 146 26.54 9.32 23.41
C GLY A 146 26.65 8.31 24.55
N LYS A 147 26.31 7.04 24.29
CA LYS A 147 26.88 5.86 24.96
C LYS A 147 26.55 4.58 24.21
N GLU A 148 27.61 3.90 23.78
CA GLU A 148 27.61 2.51 23.36
C GLU A 148 27.33 1.54 24.52
N GLN A 149 26.98 0.31 24.12
CA GLN A 149 27.05 -1.00 24.80
C GLN A 149 25.71 -1.62 25.25
N PRO A 150 25.60 -2.97 25.34
CA PRO A 150 26.37 -4.03 24.67
C PRO A 150 25.47 -5.08 23.95
N SER A 151 26.07 -5.79 22.99
CA SER A 151 25.59 -7.10 22.53
C SER A 151 25.78 -8.13 23.65
N GLY A 152 24.72 -8.40 24.41
CA GLY A 152 24.65 -9.51 25.34
C GLY A 152 23.52 -10.45 24.92
N GLU A 153 23.86 -11.68 24.55
CA GLU A 153 22.88 -12.77 24.51
C GLU A 153 22.29 -12.93 25.91
N ILE A 154 21.00 -12.62 26.05
CA ILE A 154 20.26 -12.81 27.29
C ILE A 154 19.81 -14.29 27.31
N PRO A 155 20.28 -15.12 28.27
CA PRO A 155 19.83 -16.50 28.38
C PRO A 155 18.39 -16.55 28.92
N GLY A 156 17.51 -17.28 28.24
CA GLY A 156 16.13 -17.52 28.67
C GLY A 156 15.11 -16.49 28.18
N MET A 157 15.00 -16.28 26.86
CA MET A 157 13.92 -15.46 26.28
C MET A 157 12.56 -16.11 26.52
N GLY A 158 11.86 -15.66 27.57
CA GLY A 158 10.42 -15.83 27.68
C GLY A 158 9.74 -14.97 26.62
N TRP A 159 9.22 -15.62 25.57
CA TRP A 159 8.36 -14.96 24.60
C TRP A 159 7.00 -14.68 25.23
N LEU A 160 6.49 -13.48 25.03
CA LEU A 160 5.10 -13.15 25.31
C LEU A 160 4.36 -13.08 23.98
N ASN A 161 3.50 -14.07 23.76
CA ASN A 161 2.71 -14.16 22.54
C ASN A 161 1.23 -14.00 22.87
N PHE A 162 0.52 -13.21 22.07
CA PHE A 162 -0.92 -13.07 22.18
C PHE A 162 -1.52 -12.69 20.83
N THR A 163 -2.80 -12.97 20.66
CA THR A 163 -3.61 -12.57 19.51
C THR A 163 -4.50 -11.40 19.91
N ILE A 164 -4.65 -10.42 19.03
CA ILE A 164 -5.73 -9.43 19.10
C ILE A 164 -6.69 -9.67 17.96
N ILE A 165 -7.96 -9.90 18.29
CA ILE A 165 -9.08 -9.84 17.37
C ILE A 165 -9.74 -8.47 17.59
N ALA A 166 -9.80 -7.67 16.55
CA ALA A 166 -10.32 -6.31 16.64
C ALA A 166 -11.48 -6.11 15.67
N ASP A 167 -12.56 -5.51 16.16
CA ASP A 167 -13.65 -4.96 15.36
C ASP A 167 -13.75 -3.47 15.67
N VAL A 168 -13.36 -2.64 14.71
CA VAL A 168 -13.16 -1.20 14.89
C VAL A 168 -13.85 -0.41 13.80
N LYS A 169 -14.36 0.76 14.19
CA LYS A 169 -14.98 1.75 13.33
C LYS A 169 -14.30 3.09 13.54
N ILE A 170 -13.80 3.66 12.46
CA ILE A 170 -13.23 5.00 12.40
C ILE A 170 -14.25 5.89 11.70
N THR A 171 -14.58 7.01 12.31
CA THR A 171 -15.45 8.02 11.70
C THR A 171 -14.85 9.40 11.85
N GLY A 172 -15.15 10.26 10.88
CA GLY A 172 -14.78 11.66 10.95
C GLY A 172 -15.69 12.50 10.08
N SER A 173 -15.88 13.75 10.49
CA SER A 173 -16.63 14.75 9.72
C SER A 173 -15.97 16.11 9.92
N THR A 174 -15.89 16.89 8.85
CA THR A 174 -15.38 18.26 8.89
C THR A 174 -16.03 19.09 7.80
N SER A 175 -16.11 20.39 8.02
CA SER A 175 -16.48 21.38 7.01
C SER A 175 -15.69 22.66 7.22
N GLY A 176 -15.53 23.43 6.17
CA GLY A 176 -14.77 24.67 6.24
C GLY A 176 -14.77 25.44 4.94
N THR A 177 -13.93 26.47 4.90
CA THR A 177 -13.75 27.33 3.73
C THR A 177 -12.26 27.36 3.38
N LEU A 178 -11.93 27.03 2.14
CA LEU A 178 -10.58 27.19 1.60
C LEU A 178 -10.33 28.68 1.33
N MET A 179 -9.19 29.19 1.80
CA MET A 179 -8.77 30.58 1.61
C MET A 179 -8.42 30.81 0.13
N GLY A 180 -9.43 31.19 -0.66
CA GLY A 180 -9.32 31.50 -2.08
C GLY A 180 -10.36 32.54 -2.50
N THR A 181 -10.15 33.16 -3.67
CA THR A 181 -11.14 34.03 -4.30
C THR A 181 -11.45 33.46 -5.69
N PRO A 182 -12.69 33.01 -5.95
CA PRO A 182 -13.87 33.05 -5.08
C PRO A 182 -13.81 32.08 -3.88
N PRO A 183 -14.57 32.36 -2.79
CA PRO A 183 -14.59 31.51 -1.61
C PRO A 183 -15.10 30.11 -1.98
N THR A 184 -14.43 29.10 -1.44
CA THR A 184 -14.75 27.70 -1.69
C THR A 184 -15.07 27.03 -0.37
N THR A 185 -16.29 26.55 -0.18
CA THR A 185 -16.67 25.76 0.98
C THR A 185 -16.51 24.28 0.69
N TYR A 186 -16.28 23.49 1.73
CA TYR A 186 -16.21 22.04 1.63
C TYR A 186 -16.87 21.35 2.82
N GLU A 187 -17.35 20.13 2.57
CA GLU A 187 -17.77 19.17 3.58
C GLU A 187 -17.11 17.82 3.27
N SER A 188 -16.56 17.16 4.29
CA SER A 188 -15.93 15.85 4.16
C SER A 188 -16.36 14.98 5.32
N ARG A 189 -16.85 13.79 5.04
CA ARG A 189 -17.18 12.80 6.07
C ARG A 189 -16.83 11.41 5.62
N PHE A 190 -16.49 10.56 6.58
CA PHE A 190 -16.20 9.17 6.31
C PHE A 190 -16.61 8.26 7.46
N THR A 191 -16.85 7.01 7.11
CA THR A 191 -16.92 5.89 8.03
C THR A 191 -16.14 4.73 7.45
N THR A 192 -15.19 4.21 8.21
CA THR A 192 -14.40 3.03 7.82
C THR A 192 -14.45 2.00 8.93
N THR A 193 -14.86 0.79 8.60
CA THR A 193 -14.91 -0.33 9.54
C THR A 193 -13.87 -1.36 9.16
N TYR A 194 -13.16 -1.87 10.16
CA TYR A 194 -12.23 -2.97 10.00
C TYR A 194 -12.51 -4.09 11.00
N THR A 195 -12.40 -5.34 10.55
CA THR A 195 -12.31 -6.52 11.39
C THR A 195 -11.06 -7.29 11.00
N TYR A 196 -10.12 -7.43 11.92
CA TYR A 196 -8.84 -8.07 11.65
C TYR A 196 -8.25 -8.80 12.85
N VAL A 197 -7.38 -9.76 12.54
CA VAL A 197 -6.70 -10.61 13.52
C VAL A 197 -5.19 -10.41 13.41
N TRP A 198 -4.56 -10.14 14.55
CA TRP A 198 -3.13 -9.87 14.65
C TRP A 198 -2.49 -10.79 15.67
N ILE A 199 -1.31 -11.33 15.38
CA ILE A 199 -0.52 -12.10 16.34
C ILE A 199 0.72 -11.32 16.71
N PHE A 200 0.91 -11.12 18.01
CA PHE A 200 2.04 -10.42 18.61
C PHE A 200 3.07 -11.42 19.10
N TYR A 201 4.34 -11.13 18.79
CA TYR A 201 5.50 -11.91 19.23
C TYR A 201 6.47 -10.97 19.93
N LEU A 202 6.44 -10.97 21.26
CA LEU A 202 7.16 -10.00 22.07
C LEU A 202 8.28 -10.63 22.86
N THR A 203 9.41 -9.92 22.94
CA THR A 203 10.54 -10.24 23.81
C THR A 203 10.73 -9.15 24.85
N LYS A 204 10.98 -9.55 26.10
CA LYS A 204 11.31 -8.62 27.17
C LYS A 204 12.60 -7.86 26.84
N LYS A 205 12.55 -6.53 26.93
CA LYS A 205 13.71 -5.65 26.72
C LYS A 205 14.26 -5.06 28.02
N GLY A 206 13.40 -4.78 28.99
CA GLY A 206 13.83 -4.22 30.28
C GLY A 206 12.65 -3.78 31.13
N GLU A 207 12.92 -3.31 32.33
CA GLU A 207 11.91 -2.69 33.20
C GLU A 207 11.86 -1.18 32.96
N VAL A 208 10.66 -0.61 32.96
CA VAL A 208 10.37 0.82 32.88
C VAL A 208 9.42 1.17 34.02
N SER A 209 9.97 1.74 35.10
CA SER A 209 9.23 2.06 36.33
C SER A 209 8.51 0.85 36.92
N ASP A 210 7.16 0.87 37.00
CA ASP A 210 6.33 -0.24 37.48
C ASP A 210 5.84 -1.18 36.36
N SER A 211 6.43 -1.08 35.17
CA SER A 211 6.07 -1.86 33.99
C SER A 211 7.29 -2.48 33.33
N THR A 212 7.06 -3.41 32.41
CA THR A 212 8.09 -4.03 31.59
C THR A 212 7.94 -3.58 30.13
N LEU A 213 9.04 -3.17 29.52
CA LEU A 213 9.13 -2.90 28.09
C LEU A 213 9.36 -4.21 27.32
N TYR A 214 8.54 -4.40 26.31
CA TYR A 214 8.63 -5.46 25.34
C TYR A 214 8.80 -4.88 23.94
N ALA A 215 9.57 -5.58 23.10
CA ALA A 215 9.63 -5.28 21.67
C ALA A 215 9.69 -6.57 20.86
N GLY A 216 9.21 -6.49 19.63
CA GLY A 216 9.23 -7.61 18.71
C GLY A 216 8.52 -7.25 17.41
N TRP A 217 7.71 -8.17 16.91
CA TRP A 217 6.91 -7.94 15.71
C TRP A 217 5.49 -8.39 15.93
N VAL A 218 4.62 -7.86 15.09
CA VAL A 218 3.23 -8.26 14.97
C VAL A 218 2.97 -8.67 13.53
N GLU A 219 2.15 -9.69 13.34
CA GLU A 219 1.75 -10.20 12.03
C GLU A 219 0.23 -10.09 11.84
N LEU A 220 -0.19 -9.46 10.75
CA LEU A 220 -1.57 -9.45 10.29
C LEU A 220 -1.93 -10.83 9.73
N LYS A 221 -2.82 -11.55 10.41
CA LYS A 221 -3.26 -12.90 10.01
C LYS A 221 -4.53 -12.91 9.20
N GLU A 222 -5.42 -11.95 9.43
CA GLU A 222 -6.72 -11.92 8.77
C GLU A 222 -7.25 -10.50 8.64
N VAL A 223 -7.93 -10.23 7.53
CA VAL A 223 -8.79 -9.06 7.32
C VAL A 223 -10.15 -9.58 6.87
N SER A 224 -11.05 -9.78 7.83
CA SER A 224 -12.40 -10.33 7.60
C SER A 224 -13.33 -9.27 7.02
N ILE A 225 -13.19 -8.02 7.49
CA ILE A 225 -13.94 -6.86 7.01
C ILE A 225 -12.97 -5.70 6.85
N ALA A 226 -13.01 -5.06 5.70
CA ALA A 226 -12.54 -3.69 5.56
C ALA A 226 -13.52 -2.98 4.63
N CYS A 227 -14.32 -2.07 5.16
CA CYS A 227 -15.33 -1.35 4.41
C CYS A 227 -15.18 0.14 4.66
N THR A 228 -15.34 0.96 3.63
CA THR A 228 -15.33 2.41 3.76
C THR A 228 -16.50 3.03 3.02
N ASP A 229 -17.02 4.09 3.60
CA ASP A 229 -17.98 5.00 3.00
C ASP A 229 -17.44 6.42 3.18
N ARG A 230 -17.08 7.08 2.08
CA ARG A 230 -16.48 8.41 2.06
C ARG A 230 -17.32 9.32 1.19
N TYR A 231 -17.52 10.53 1.70
CA TYR A 231 -18.24 11.59 1.01
C TYR A 231 -17.45 12.88 1.11
N TYR A 232 -17.28 13.53 -0.03
CA TYR A 232 -16.69 14.85 -0.15
C TYR A 232 -17.57 15.73 -1.01
N TYR A 233 -17.78 16.96 -0.58
CA TYR A 233 -18.50 17.98 -1.32
C TYR A 233 -17.71 19.29 -1.27
N GLN A 234 -17.62 19.95 -2.42
CA GLN A 234 -16.97 21.24 -2.56
C GLN A 234 -17.87 22.16 -3.39
N LEU A 235 -18.04 23.40 -2.91
CA LEU A 235 -18.82 24.44 -3.57
C LEU A 235 -17.97 25.70 -3.70
N THR A 236 -17.83 26.20 -4.91
CA THR A 236 -17.22 27.48 -5.23
C THR A 236 -18.29 28.39 -5.81
N GLU A 237 -18.55 29.54 -5.20
CA GLU A 237 -19.64 30.43 -5.61
C GLU A 237 -19.18 31.88 -5.74
N SER A 238 -19.62 32.52 -6.82
CA SER A 238 -19.46 33.94 -7.13
C SER A 238 -20.68 34.40 -7.93
N PRO A 239 -20.91 35.72 -8.08
CA PRO A 239 -22.07 36.23 -8.81
C PRO A 239 -22.21 35.71 -10.25
N GLU A 240 -21.10 35.35 -10.89
CA GLU A 240 -21.03 34.95 -12.30
C GLU A 240 -20.76 33.44 -12.51
N LEU A 241 -20.46 32.71 -11.43
CA LEU A 241 -20.03 31.32 -11.52
C LEU A 241 -20.36 30.57 -10.23
N LYS A 242 -21.00 29.40 -10.40
CA LYS A 242 -21.15 28.39 -9.35
C LYS A 242 -20.56 27.08 -9.83
N ALA A 243 -19.63 26.51 -9.08
CA ALA A 243 -19.02 25.23 -9.37
C ALA A 243 -19.15 24.30 -8.16
N GLU A 244 -19.68 23.11 -8.39
CA GLU A 244 -19.91 22.08 -7.37
C GLU A 244 -19.22 20.78 -7.77
N VAL A 245 -18.58 20.13 -6.81
CA VAL A 245 -18.02 18.80 -6.98
C VAL A 245 -18.46 17.94 -5.81
N THR A 246 -19.03 16.78 -6.10
CA THR A 246 -19.38 15.76 -5.12
C THR A 246 -18.62 14.48 -5.45
N VAL A 247 -17.91 13.91 -4.48
CA VAL A 247 -17.22 12.63 -4.60
C VAL A 247 -17.76 11.68 -3.55
N THR A 248 -18.23 10.52 -3.98
CA THR A 248 -18.69 9.44 -3.09
C THR A 248 -17.91 8.18 -3.41
N VAL A 249 -17.29 7.58 -2.39
CA VAL A 249 -16.50 6.35 -2.53
C VAL A 249 -16.99 5.34 -1.50
N ASN A 250 -17.51 4.21 -1.97
CA ASN A 250 -18.02 3.16 -1.11
C ASN A 250 -17.52 1.80 -1.60
N GLY A 251 -17.03 0.98 -0.69
CA GLY A 251 -16.69 -0.39 -1.02
C GLY A 251 -16.08 -1.16 0.13
N CYS A 252 -15.92 -2.46 -0.10
CA CYS A 252 -15.32 -3.39 0.86
C CYS A 252 -14.25 -4.25 0.20
N ILE A 253 -13.17 -4.53 0.93
CA ILE A 253 -12.12 -5.47 0.54
C ILE A 253 -11.87 -6.42 1.71
N ASN A 254 -12.31 -7.67 1.55
CA ASN A 254 -12.22 -8.71 2.59
C ASN A 254 -11.16 -9.73 2.22
N LYS A 255 -9.89 -9.28 2.20
CA LYS A 255 -8.73 -10.15 1.92
C LYS A 255 -7.47 -9.57 2.53
N LEU A 256 -6.46 -10.44 2.68
CA LEU A 256 -5.12 -10.02 3.07
C LEU A 256 -4.45 -9.16 1.98
N PRO A 257 -3.57 -8.23 2.38
CA PRO A 257 -2.70 -7.50 1.46
C PRO A 257 -1.83 -8.47 0.62
N GLU A 258 -1.85 -8.30 -0.70
CA GLU A 258 -1.08 -9.15 -1.60
C GLU A 258 0.32 -8.55 -1.87
N GLY A 259 1.36 -9.39 -1.82
CA GLY A 259 2.72 -9.02 -2.21
C GLY A 259 3.41 -8.01 -1.28
N GLN A 260 2.86 -7.78 -0.08
CA GLN A 260 3.43 -6.93 0.96
C GLN A 260 3.84 -7.78 2.17
N SER A 261 4.81 -7.32 2.96
CA SER A 261 5.07 -7.93 4.28
C SER A 261 3.83 -7.76 5.15
N LEU A 262 3.34 -8.85 5.75
CA LEU A 262 2.23 -8.80 6.71
C LEU A 262 2.70 -8.49 8.13
N SER A 263 4.02 -8.36 8.33
CA SER A 263 4.62 -8.09 9.64
C SER A 263 5.19 -6.68 9.73
N THR A 264 5.04 -6.08 10.91
CA THR A 264 5.69 -4.81 11.30
C THR A 264 6.29 -4.94 12.71
N SER A 265 7.27 -4.09 13.03
CA SER A 265 7.79 -3.97 14.39
C SER A 265 6.74 -3.39 15.34
N ILE A 266 6.85 -3.77 16.60
CA ILE A 266 5.97 -3.32 17.68
C ILE A 266 6.77 -3.13 18.97
N GLU A 267 6.44 -2.10 19.72
CA GLU A 267 6.87 -1.88 21.10
C GLU A 267 5.64 -1.84 22.00
N ALA A 268 5.72 -2.45 23.18
CA ALA A 268 4.65 -2.49 24.14
C ALA A 268 5.19 -2.34 25.56
N VAL A 269 4.50 -1.58 26.40
CA VAL A 269 4.75 -1.49 27.83
C VAL A 269 3.61 -2.18 28.55
N ILE A 270 3.95 -3.18 29.37
CA ILE A 270 2.96 -4.00 30.08
C ILE A 270 3.22 -3.89 31.57
N ASP A 271 2.19 -3.56 32.34
CA ASP A 271 2.32 -3.42 33.80
C ASP A 271 2.31 -4.77 34.53
N ARG A 272 2.54 -4.75 35.84
CA ARG A 272 2.56 -5.96 36.69
C ARG A 272 1.23 -6.72 36.73
N GLU A 273 0.11 -6.07 36.41
CA GLU A 273 -1.21 -6.70 36.34
C GLU A 273 -1.47 -7.38 34.99
N GLY A 274 -0.57 -7.19 34.01
CA GLY A 274 -0.70 -7.71 32.65
C GLY A 274 -1.48 -6.80 31.71
N ARG A 275 -1.67 -5.52 32.07
CA ARG A 275 -2.32 -4.51 31.20
C ARG A 275 -1.31 -3.94 30.22
N ILE A 276 -1.72 -3.85 28.97
CA ILE A 276 -0.96 -3.17 27.93
C ILE A 276 -1.19 -1.67 28.11
N VAL A 277 -0.29 -1.00 28.81
CA VAL A 277 -0.45 0.43 29.17
C VAL A 277 0.01 1.37 28.06
N HIS A 278 0.86 0.89 27.16
CA HIS A 278 1.26 1.59 25.95
C HIS A 278 1.62 0.58 24.86
N ILE A 279 1.28 0.90 23.62
CA ILE A 279 1.68 0.17 22.43
C ILE A 279 2.01 1.17 21.31
N LYS A 280 3.01 0.83 20.49
CA LYS A 280 3.43 1.62 19.35
C LYS A 280 3.86 0.73 18.19
N PHE A 281 3.18 0.88 17.06
CA PHE A 281 3.55 0.17 15.84
C PHE A 281 4.62 0.93 15.05
N GLY A 282 5.46 0.20 14.30
CA GLY A 282 6.44 0.79 13.39
C GLY A 282 5.78 1.38 12.12
N ASP A 283 5.38 0.52 11.20
CA ASP A 283 4.80 0.88 9.89
C ASP A 283 3.44 0.19 9.68
N PRO A 284 2.40 0.51 10.48
CA PRO A 284 1.15 -0.25 10.55
C PRO A 284 0.17 -0.02 9.40
N GLU A 285 0.64 0.10 8.16
CA GLU A 285 -0.24 0.39 7.01
C GLU A 285 0.00 -0.57 5.85
N TRP A 286 -1.09 -1.13 5.32
CA TRP A 286 -1.09 -2.05 4.19
C TRP A 286 -2.08 -1.64 3.12
N TYR A 287 -1.69 -1.75 1.86
CA TYR A 287 -2.60 -1.55 0.74
C TYR A 287 -3.48 -2.79 0.56
N LEU A 288 -4.81 -2.61 0.60
CA LEU A 288 -5.77 -3.68 0.38
C LEU A 288 -6.17 -3.81 -1.10
N GLY A 289 -6.21 -2.70 -1.81
CA GLY A 289 -6.64 -2.64 -3.20
C GLY A 289 -7.23 -1.29 -3.56
N ASP A 290 -7.97 -1.26 -4.66
CA ASP A 290 -8.66 -0.06 -5.14
C ASP A 290 -10.16 -0.19 -4.90
N ILE A 291 -10.80 0.89 -4.47
CA ILE A 291 -12.25 1.01 -4.34
C ILE A 291 -12.75 2.02 -5.37
N GLN A 292 -13.89 1.71 -5.98
CA GLN A 292 -14.53 2.59 -6.95
C GLN A 292 -15.49 3.55 -6.26
N GLY A 293 -15.65 4.72 -6.87
CA GLY A 293 -16.58 5.74 -6.45
C GLY A 293 -17.09 6.52 -7.66
N THR A 294 -17.86 7.56 -7.37
CA THR A 294 -18.44 8.45 -8.36
C THR A 294 -18.08 9.88 -8.01
N GLN A 295 -17.62 10.64 -9.00
CA GLN A 295 -17.49 12.08 -8.93
C GLN A 295 -18.55 12.70 -9.85
N VAL A 296 -19.36 13.58 -9.28
CA VAL A 296 -20.29 14.45 -10.00
C VAL A 296 -19.74 15.86 -9.95
N SER A 297 -19.68 16.53 -11.10
CA SER A 297 -19.24 17.91 -11.20
C SER A 297 -20.29 18.73 -11.93
N VAL A 298 -20.60 19.91 -11.41
CA VAL A 298 -21.58 20.84 -11.98
C VAL A 298 -20.94 22.23 -12.06
N VAL A 299 -21.01 22.87 -13.22
CA VAL A 299 -20.57 24.26 -13.42
C VAL A 299 -21.74 25.04 -14.01
N GLN A 300 -22.14 26.10 -13.32
CA GLN A 300 -23.23 26.99 -13.70
C GLN A 300 -22.68 28.39 -13.93
N THR A 301 -23.06 28.97 -15.06
CA THR A 301 -22.80 30.35 -15.47
C THR A 301 -24.14 30.99 -15.84
N PRO A 302 -24.24 32.34 -15.96
CA PRO A 302 -25.46 33.00 -16.41
C PRO A 302 -26.00 32.46 -17.75
N GLU A 303 -25.12 31.96 -18.62
CA GLU A 303 -25.49 31.50 -19.97
C GLU A 303 -25.85 30.02 -20.02
N LYS A 304 -25.26 29.18 -19.15
CA LYS A 304 -25.42 27.72 -19.23
C LYS A 304 -25.04 26.98 -17.95
N THR A 305 -25.61 25.78 -17.82
CA THR A 305 -25.22 24.76 -16.85
C THR A 305 -24.61 23.56 -17.57
N VAL A 306 -23.45 23.11 -17.09
CA VAL A 306 -22.77 21.90 -17.55
C VAL A 306 -22.63 20.96 -16.36
N SER A 307 -22.99 19.70 -16.53
CA SER A 307 -22.75 18.66 -15.53
C SER A 307 -22.09 17.43 -16.15
N GLY A 308 -21.33 16.70 -15.33
CA GLY A 308 -20.67 15.48 -15.74
C GLY A 308 -20.54 14.53 -14.56
N THR A 309 -20.61 13.24 -14.86
CA THR A 309 -20.38 12.15 -13.90
C THR A 309 -19.22 11.30 -14.39
N THR A 310 -18.26 11.05 -13.51
CA THR A 310 -17.08 10.24 -13.80
C THR A 310 -16.86 9.21 -12.69
N SER A 311 -16.34 8.04 -13.05
CA SER A 311 -15.90 7.07 -12.06
C SER A 311 -14.55 7.51 -11.49
N VAL A 312 -14.43 7.43 -10.16
CA VAL A 312 -13.15 7.64 -9.46
C VAL A 312 -12.68 6.33 -8.87
N THR A 313 -11.38 6.10 -8.93
CA THR A 313 -10.73 4.93 -8.33
C THR A 313 -9.79 5.42 -7.24
N GLU A 314 -10.04 4.98 -6.01
CA GLU A 314 -9.30 5.41 -4.84
C GLU A 314 -8.60 4.23 -4.17
N ASP A 315 -7.44 4.50 -3.60
CA ASP A 315 -6.71 3.51 -2.84
C ASP A 315 -7.45 3.20 -1.54
N PHE A 316 -7.46 1.92 -1.16
CA PHE A 316 -7.96 1.49 0.12
C PHE A 316 -6.89 0.82 0.95
N TRP A 317 -6.69 1.38 2.14
CA TRP A 317 -5.63 1.05 3.06
C TRP A 317 -6.20 0.42 4.32
N LEU A 318 -5.42 -0.47 4.91
CA LEU A 318 -5.58 -0.96 6.26
C LEU A 318 -4.61 -0.20 7.16
N THR A 319 -5.04 0.15 8.38
CA THR A 319 -4.19 0.78 9.40
C THR A 319 -4.39 0.13 10.77
N ALA A 320 -3.32 0.04 11.58
CA ALA A 320 -3.39 -0.38 12.99
C ALA A 320 -3.65 0.77 13.97
N ILE A 321 -3.74 2.01 13.49
CA ILE A 321 -4.01 3.19 14.34
C ILE A 321 -5.23 3.00 15.25
N PRO A 322 -6.35 2.41 14.80
CA PRO A 322 -7.48 2.13 15.69
C PRO A 322 -7.13 1.25 16.88
N ILE A 323 -6.32 0.21 16.67
CA ILE A 323 -5.86 -0.67 17.74
C ILE A 323 -4.96 0.11 18.70
N GLU A 324 -3.99 0.84 18.16
CA GLU A 324 -3.05 1.63 18.95
C GLU A 324 -3.79 2.62 19.86
N ALA A 325 -4.73 3.39 19.30
CA ALA A 325 -5.54 4.35 20.04
C ALA A 325 -6.41 3.71 21.12
N LEU A 326 -7.09 2.60 20.79
CA LEU A 326 -7.95 1.86 21.73
C LEU A 326 -7.12 1.23 22.86
N ILE A 327 -5.98 0.60 22.56
CA ILE A 327 -5.12 0.00 23.60
C ILE A 327 -4.54 1.08 24.51
N ASN A 328 -3.99 2.16 23.94
CA ASN A 328 -3.37 3.23 24.73
C ASN A 328 -4.37 3.94 25.66
N THR A 329 -5.64 3.99 25.26
CA THR A 329 -6.72 4.61 26.04
C THR A 329 -7.34 3.64 27.05
N LEU A 330 -7.73 2.45 26.60
CA LEU A 330 -8.48 1.48 27.42
C LEU A 330 -7.58 0.64 28.33
N LYS A 331 -6.29 0.54 28.00
CA LYS A 331 -5.26 -0.22 28.71
C LYS A 331 -5.72 -1.65 29.05
N PRO A 332 -6.16 -2.41 28.03
CA PRO A 332 -6.72 -3.74 28.25
C PRO A 332 -5.68 -4.70 28.83
N LYS A 333 -6.16 -5.66 29.62
CA LYS A 333 -5.35 -6.76 30.12
C LYS A 333 -5.27 -7.88 29.09
N ILE A 334 -4.11 -8.52 28.99
CA ILE A 334 -3.95 -9.74 28.18
C ILE A 334 -4.84 -10.85 28.76
N GLY A 335 -5.71 -11.41 27.93
CA GLY A 335 -6.73 -12.38 28.33
C GLY A 335 -8.15 -11.79 28.43
N ASP A 336 -8.30 -10.47 28.33
CA ASP A 336 -9.58 -9.79 28.49
C ASP A 336 -10.15 -9.27 27.16
N LYS A 337 -11.43 -8.87 27.22
CA LYS A 337 -12.10 -8.08 26.18
C LYS A 337 -12.22 -6.64 26.64
N ALA A 338 -11.97 -5.71 25.74
CA ALA A 338 -12.19 -4.28 25.97
C ALA A 338 -13.05 -3.70 24.86
N GLN A 339 -13.91 -2.76 25.21
CA GLN A 339 -14.72 -2.01 24.26
C GLN A 339 -14.73 -0.56 24.68
N GLY A 340 -14.65 0.35 23.71
CA GLY A 340 -14.65 1.77 24.02
C GLY A 340 -14.69 2.66 22.79
N ILE A 341 -14.60 3.95 23.09
CA ILE A 341 -14.58 5.04 22.11
C ILE A 341 -13.42 5.96 22.48
N VAL A 342 -12.64 6.34 21.49
CA VAL A 342 -11.52 7.28 21.59
C VAL A 342 -11.78 8.43 20.63
N ASN A 343 -11.69 9.65 21.13
CA ASN A 343 -11.69 10.85 20.29
C ASN A 343 -10.26 11.36 20.20
N THR A 344 -9.78 11.52 18.98
CA THR A 344 -8.43 11.95 18.63
C THR A 344 -8.53 12.92 17.46
N ASN A 345 -7.42 13.21 16.78
CA ASN A 345 -7.38 14.09 15.63
C ASN A 345 -6.25 13.70 14.67
N THR A 346 -6.19 14.38 13.53
CA THR A 346 -5.14 14.19 12.53
C THR A 346 -3.78 14.77 12.92
N GLU A 347 -3.65 15.49 14.03
CA GLU A 347 -2.34 15.90 14.55
C GLU A 347 -1.67 14.73 15.30
N GLU A 348 -2.44 14.00 16.11
CA GLU A 348 -1.99 12.77 16.77
C GLU A 348 -1.74 11.64 15.76
N TYR A 349 -2.55 11.55 14.69
CA TYR A 349 -2.41 10.56 13.63
C TYR A 349 -2.41 11.17 12.21
N PRO A 350 -1.30 11.78 11.77
CA PRO A 350 -1.22 12.51 10.49
C PRO A 350 -1.46 11.67 9.24
N THR A 351 -1.24 10.36 9.29
CA THR A 351 -1.47 9.49 8.13
C THR A 351 -2.96 9.40 7.79
N LEU A 352 -3.84 9.49 8.78
CA LEU A 352 -5.30 9.41 8.60
C LEU A 352 -5.88 10.58 7.82
N LEU A 353 -5.25 11.76 7.89
CA LEU A 353 -5.65 12.94 7.12
C LEU A 353 -5.69 12.61 5.61
N GLY A 354 -4.59 12.07 5.09
CA GLY A 354 -4.47 11.75 3.66
C GLY A 354 -5.24 10.51 3.22
N GLN A 355 -5.77 9.71 4.16
CA GLN A 355 -6.58 8.53 3.84
C GLN A 355 -8.08 8.86 3.80
N TYR A 356 -8.53 9.83 4.59
CA TYR A 356 -9.96 10.02 4.86
C TYR A 356 -10.49 11.44 4.67
N TYR A 357 -9.62 12.45 4.60
CA TYR A 357 -10.03 13.84 4.45
C TYR A 357 -9.45 14.50 3.19
N LEU A 358 -10.28 15.34 2.58
CA LEU A 358 -9.89 16.31 1.56
C LEU A 358 -10.10 17.72 2.16
N CYS A 359 -9.16 18.21 2.97
CA CYS A 359 -9.26 19.50 3.66
C CYS A 359 -7.90 20.19 3.83
N ASP A 360 -7.89 21.40 4.41
CA ASP A 360 -6.65 22.12 4.72
C ASP A 360 -5.81 21.31 5.73
N PRO A 361 -4.59 20.89 5.36
CA PRO A 361 -3.74 20.05 6.21
C PRO A 361 -3.21 20.76 7.45
N LYS A 362 -3.37 22.08 7.55
CA LYS A 362 -2.87 22.87 8.68
C LYS A 362 -3.78 22.85 9.91
N VAL A 363 -5.01 22.35 9.77
CA VAL A 363 -5.98 22.31 10.86
C VAL A 363 -6.18 20.86 11.31
N PRO A 364 -5.96 20.52 12.59
CA PRO A 364 -6.27 19.21 13.13
C PRO A 364 -7.75 18.88 12.93
N GLN A 365 -8.03 17.73 12.30
CA GLN A 365 -9.39 17.28 12.03
C GLN A 365 -9.81 16.22 13.04
N PRO A 366 -11.04 16.27 13.57
CA PRO A 366 -11.49 15.36 14.62
C PRO A 366 -11.71 13.95 14.08
N ILE A 367 -11.25 12.94 14.80
CA ILE A 367 -11.46 11.54 14.47
C ILE A 367 -12.04 10.82 15.68
N THR A 368 -13.08 10.04 15.46
CA THR A 368 -13.65 9.14 16.47
C THR A 368 -13.35 7.70 16.08
N ILE A 369 -12.72 6.96 16.99
CA ILE A 369 -12.45 5.53 16.86
C ILE A 369 -13.28 4.82 17.90
N SER A 370 -14.14 3.89 17.49
CA SER A 370 -14.84 3.00 18.40
C SER A 370 -14.56 1.56 18.03
N GLY A 371 -14.66 0.66 19.01
CA GLY A 371 -14.45 -0.74 18.70
C GLY A 371 -14.35 -1.64 19.91
N SER A 372 -14.18 -2.91 19.62
CA SER A 372 -13.91 -3.96 20.58
C SER A 372 -12.59 -4.66 20.25
N LEU A 373 -11.85 -5.01 21.30
CA LEU A 373 -10.60 -5.75 21.25
C LEU A 373 -10.77 -7.00 22.12
N GLU A 374 -10.49 -8.16 21.56
CA GLU A 374 -10.37 -9.42 22.31
C GLU A 374 -8.90 -9.85 22.28
N ILE A 375 -8.28 -9.92 23.46
CA ILE A 375 -6.85 -10.22 23.60
C ILE A 375 -6.69 -11.63 24.17
N ILE A 376 -6.23 -12.55 23.33
CA ILE A 376 -6.11 -13.97 23.66
C ILE A 376 -4.64 -14.31 23.90
N LYS A 377 -4.31 -14.79 25.10
CA LYS A 377 -2.96 -15.29 25.39
C LYS A 377 -2.73 -16.63 24.67
N ILE A 378 -1.54 -16.79 24.06
CA ILE A 378 -1.15 -18.02 23.34
C ILE A 378 -0.15 -18.82 24.18
#